data_AF-A0A835WIX0-F1
#
_entry.id   AF-A0A835WIX0-F1
#
_cell.length_a   1.000
_cell.length_b   1.000
_cell.length_c   1.000
_cell.angle_alpha   90.00
_cell.angle_beta   90.00
_cell.angle_gamma   90.00
#
_symmetry.space_group_name_H-M   'P 1'
#
loop_
_entity.id
_entity.type
_entity.pdbx_description
1 polymer ?
#
loop_
_entity_poly.entity_id
_entity_poly.type
_entity_poly.pdbx_seq_one_letter_code
_entity_poly.pdbx_strand_id
1 'polypeptide(L)'
;MVSHRGTRGPVGSAAEALKDALVAKLQPGLKDSPLNDGIYQSIRLVEGFLNSHKESEAELEALKAQIKRLMMQQITRSPPSRQRPEQGHSSLPGIDNRPSTSPHNDAELAAAAGGNSRLQLYSRASNRSAGAPAGRSASVDWTLPQRTLNRKAYVRGGDFARITLVQDDLARKAEAQRQRDEAERKRSTLAMFDTQMAIVNQRRAEEREARRRSQLEMDEHIRQFQASEEERMRRERATQEGLRDFYTNQVDELHTRQREEAEQREREHAAERAQLEAEARAERLRLEALARENTVLRDRIKRELNEALAAKAAAKAAQVADEARYNREYMAKMDADEAARRRAVEMRAEKMRRAFERAGGVALQENLEEQARLEAARAERLAAEAEAAALEKERRDRERRRREAEETMRTLEQQIAAKQAERAAAAEAATQLRAQMTAAEQAAKAAREVEKTQRRRQQAEALATQKAAVVEQRRRRFEEYRDPVEERYKWLHAAPMAGTQRAFNNLAVPEGKAAMLASMTL
;
A
#
# COMPACT_ATOMS: atom_id res chain seq x y z
N MET A 1 9.17 -21.71 -27.89
CA MET A 1 9.73 -20.40 -28.31
C MET A 1 11.24 -20.51 -28.30
N VAL A 2 11.84 -20.64 -29.49
CA VAL A 2 13.29 -20.81 -29.66
C VAL A 2 13.87 -19.42 -29.87
N SER A 3 14.63 -18.91 -28.89
CA SER A 3 15.28 -17.60 -28.98
C SER A 3 16.42 -17.66 -29.99
N HIS A 4 16.33 -16.84 -31.05
CA HIS A 4 17.43 -16.57 -31.98
C HIS A 4 18.60 -15.94 -31.22
N ARG A 5 19.60 -16.76 -30.84
CA ARG A 5 20.92 -16.29 -30.42
C ARG A 5 21.73 -15.92 -31.67
N GLY A 6 21.39 -14.79 -32.29
CA GLY A 6 22.25 -14.12 -33.27
C GLY A 6 23.30 -13.31 -32.54
N THR A 7 24.57 -13.43 -32.94
CA THR A 7 25.71 -12.67 -32.40
C THR A 7 25.50 -11.17 -32.58
N ARG A 8 25.02 -10.49 -31.53
CA ARG A 8 24.86 -9.03 -31.46
C ARG A 8 26.16 -8.35 -31.01
N GLY A 9 26.36 -7.08 -31.39
CA GLY A 9 27.51 -6.28 -30.98
C GLY A 9 27.60 -6.06 -29.45
N PRO A 10 28.70 -5.47 -28.95
CA PRO A 10 28.97 -5.31 -27.51
C PRO A 10 27.88 -4.51 -26.78
N VAL A 11 27.30 -3.50 -27.44
CA VAL A 11 26.18 -2.70 -26.91
C VAL A 11 24.89 -3.52 -26.82
N GLY A 12 24.59 -4.33 -27.83
CA GLY A 12 23.45 -5.24 -27.84
C GLY A 12 23.55 -6.33 -26.77
N SER A 13 24.75 -6.89 -26.57
CA SER A 13 25.03 -7.84 -25.50
C SER A 13 24.87 -7.21 -24.11
N ALA A 14 25.35 -5.98 -23.92
CA ALA A 14 25.15 -5.25 -22.67
C ALA A 14 23.67 -4.93 -22.38
N ALA A 15 22.88 -4.65 -23.41
CA ALA A 15 21.43 -4.46 -23.29
C ALA A 15 20.70 -5.77 -22.98
N GLU A 16 21.10 -6.90 -23.56
CA GLU A 16 20.57 -8.24 -23.20
C GLU A 16 20.91 -8.61 -21.76
N ALA A 17 22.15 -8.38 -21.32
CA ALA A 17 22.53 -8.60 -19.92
C ALA A 17 21.71 -7.72 -18.96
N LEU A 18 21.37 -6.49 -19.36
CA LEU A 18 20.49 -5.61 -18.59
C LEU A 18 19.05 -6.16 -18.54
N LYS A 19 18.55 -6.70 -19.65
CA LYS A 19 17.24 -7.37 -19.72
C LYS A 19 17.20 -8.57 -18.77
N ASP A 20 18.20 -9.43 -18.83
CA ASP A 20 18.28 -10.63 -17.99
C ASP A 20 18.38 -10.26 -16.51
N ALA A 21 19.13 -9.21 -16.17
CA ALA A 21 19.21 -8.68 -14.81
C ALA A 21 17.87 -8.10 -14.30
N LEU A 22 17.06 -7.52 -15.18
CA LEU A 22 15.71 -7.05 -14.83
C LEU A 22 14.72 -8.20 -14.67
N VAL A 23 14.78 -9.20 -15.56
CA VAL A 23 13.95 -10.42 -15.47
C VAL A 23 14.27 -11.19 -14.18
N ALA A 24 15.54 -11.31 -13.80
CA ALA A 24 15.95 -11.95 -12.55
C ALA A 24 15.46 -11.23 -11.29
N LYS A 25 15.10 -9.93 -11.38
CA LYS A 25 14.56 -9.14 -10.27
C LYS A 25 13.04 -9.26 -10.13
N LEU A 26 12.34 -9.85 -11.10
CA LEU A 26 10.91 -10.13 -10.98
C LEU A 26 10.68 -11.16 -9.86
N GLN A 27 9.85 -10.80 -8.88
CA GLN A 27 9.46 -11.72 -7.82
C GLN A 27 8.23 -12.54 -8.25
N PRO A 28 8.33 -13.88 -8.39
CA PRO A 28 7.18 -14.72 -8.70
C PRO A 28 6.20 -14.73 -7.51
N GLY A 29 4.96 -14.29 -7.74
CA GLY A 29 3.88 -14.30 -6.74
C GLY A 29 3.30 -12.93 -6.36
N LEU A 30 3.92 -11.82 -6.81
CA LEU A 30 3.46 -10.44 -6.56
C LEU A 30 3.07 -9.74 -7.87
N LYS A 31 2.09 -10.30 -8.59
CA LYS A 31 1.68 -9.79 -9.91
C LYS A 31 1.21 -8.33 -9.90
N ASP A 32 0.73 -7.84 -8.75
CA ASP A 32 0.17 -6.48 -8.60
C ASP A 32 1.08 -5.52 -7.81
N SER A 33 2.37 -5.84 -7.67
CA SER A 33 3.31 -4.95 -7.00
C SER A 33 3.74 -3.82 -7.94
N PRO A 34 3.68 -2.53 -7.52
CA PRO A 34 4.16 -1.41 -8.34
C PRO A 34 5.63 -1.58 -8.73
N LEU A 35 6.41 -2.27 -7.89
CA LEU A 35 7.80 -2.59 -8.17
C LEU A 35 7.95 -3.55 -9.37
N ASN A 36 7.07 -4.55 -9.50
CA ASN A 36 7.05 -5.45 -10.65
C ASN A 36 6.55 -4.72 -11.91
N ASP A 37 5.57 -3.83 -11.81
CA ASP A 37 5.13 -2.99 -12.94
C ASP A 37 6.27 -2.12 -13.48
N GLY A 38 7.06 -1.53 -12.59
CA GLY A 38 8.26 -0.78 -12.96
C GLY A 38 9.28 -1.64 -13.69
N ILE A 39 9.47 -2.89 -13.24
CA ILE A 39 10.42 -3.82 -13.86
C ILE A 39 9.91 -4.24 -15.24
N TYR A 40 8.61 -4.53 -15.41
CA TYR A 40 8.02 -4.85 -16.71
C TYR A 40 8.11 -3.68 -17.70
N GLN A 41 7.86 -2.44 -17.26
CA GLN A 41 8.06 -1.25 -18.10
C GLN A 41 9.53 -1.08 -18.50
N SER A 42 10.46 -1.36 -17.57
CA SER A 42 11.89 -1.31 -17.86
C SER A 42 12.32 -2.38 -18.87
N ILE A 43 11.79 -3.60 -18.77
CA ILE A 43 12.03 -4.67 -19.74
C ILE A 43 11.52 -4.27 -21.13
N ARG A 44 10.32 -3.68 -21.22
CA ARG A 44 9.77 -3.19 -22.51
C ARG A 44 10.66 -2.12 -23.15
N LEU A 45 11.24 -1.21 -22.35
CA LEU A 45 12.18 -0.21 -22.86
C LEU A 45 13.45 -0.85 -23.43
N VAL A 46 13.98 -1.87 -22.75
CA VAL A 46 15.16 -2.62 -23.24
C VAL A 46 14.84 -3.43 -24.48
N GLU A 47 13.66 -4.05 -24.56
CA GLU A 47 13.20 -4.75 -25.76
C GLU A 47 12.99 -3.80 -26.94
N GLY A 48 12.43 -2.61 -26.70
CA GLY A 48 12.33 -1.56 -27.71
C GLY A 48 13.70 -1.12 -28.23
N PHE A 49 14.68 -0.96 -27.34
CA PHE A 49 16.06 -0.66 -27.72
C PHE A 49 16.69 -1.80 -28.55
N LEU A 50 16.57 -3.04 -28.08
CA LEU A 50 17.09 -4.24 -28.77
C LEU A 50 16.44 -4.46 -30.15
N ASN A 51 15.17 -4.10 -30.31
CA ASN A 51 14.44 -4.20 -31.58
C ASN A 51 14.76 -3.04 -32.54
N SER A 52 15.24 -1.90 -32.02
CA SER A 52 15.63 -0.75 -32.84
C SER A 52 16.99 -0.91 -33.54
N HIS A 53 17.73 -1.99 -33.25
CA HIS A 53 19.07 -2.30 -33.79
C HIS A 53 20.11 -1.18 -33.64
N LYS A 54 19.89 -0.25 -32.70
CA LYS A 54 20.81 0.85 -32.47
C LYS A 54 21.95 0.41 -31.56
N GLU A 55 23.18 0.47 -32.06
CA GLU A 55 24.39 0.10 -31.31
C GLU A 55 25.18 1.33 -30.82
N SER A 56 24.48 2.38 -30.38
CA SER A 56 25.10 3.58 -29.83
C SER A 56 25.27 3.48 -28.32
N GLU A 57 26.50 3.67 -27.81
CA GLU A 57 26.80 3.70 -26.38
C GLU A 57 26.07 4.83 -25.65
N ALA A 58 25.93 6.00 -26.29
CA ALA A 58 25.23 7.15 -25.70
C ALA A 58 23.73 6.86 -25.50
N GLU A 59 23.11 6.11 -26.41
CA GLU A 59 21.71 5.70 -26.28
C GLU A 59 21.54 4.59 -25.23
N LEU A 60 22.52 3.71 -25.06
CA LEU A 60 22.54 2.72 -23.97
C LEU A 60 22.65 3.41 -22.60
N GLU A 61 23.47 4.45 -22.47
CA GLU A 61 23.53 5.24 -21.22
C GLU A 61 22.24 5.99 -20.96
N ALA A 62 21.62 6.58 -21.98
CA ALA A 62 20.31 7.21 -21.87
C ALA A 62 19.23 6.21 -21.42
N LEU A 63 19.24 4.99 -21.97
CA LEU A 63 18.35 3.90 -21.56
C LEU A 63 18.56 3.51 -20.09
N LYS A 64 19.81 3.34 -19.65
CA LYS A 64 20.14 3.07 -18.24
C LYS A 64 19.65 4.18 -17.32
N ALA A 65 19.82 5.45 -17.71
CA ALA A 65 19.34 6.60 -16.95
C ALA A 65 17.80 6.65 -16.87
N GLN A 66 17.11 6.33 -17.96
CA GLN A 66 15.66 6.27 -18.02
C GLN A 66 15.09 5.15 -17.14
N ILE A 67 15.69 3.96 -17.19
CA ILE A 67 15.33 2.82 -16.32
C ILE A 67 15.58 3.17 -14.84
N LYS A 68 16.71 3.81 -14.51
CA LYS A 68 16.99 4.26 -13.14
C LYS A 68 15.94 5.26 -12.64
N ARG A 69 15.53 6.22 -13.48
CA ARG A 69 14.49 7.21 -13.14
C ARG A 69 13.14 6.52 -12.90
N LEU A 70 12.78 5.56 -13.75
CA LEU A 70 11.54 4.81 -13.66
C LEU A 70 11.51 3.95 -12.38
N MET A 71 12.61 3.27 -12.06
CA MET A 71 12.78 2.53 -10.81
C MET A 71 12.69 3.42 -9.56
N MET A 72 13.29 4.62 -9.57
CA MET A 72 13.19 5.53 -8.42
C MET A 72 11.77 6.07 -8.22
N GLN A 73 11.02 6.35 -9.30
CA GLN A 73 9.63 6.80 -9.21
C GLN A 73 8.68 5.73 -8.67
N GLN A 74 8.97 4.45 -8.93
CA GLN A 74 8.21 3.31 -8.41
C GLN A 74 8.47 3.09 -6.90
N ILE A 75 9.70 3.35 -6.44
CA ILE A 75 10.08 3.29 -5.02
C ILE A 75 9.42 4.43 -4.21
N THR A 76 9.21 5.60 -4.80
CA THR A 76 8.53 6.72 -4.11
C THR A 76 7.02 6.62 -4.10
N ARG A 77 6.42 5.83 -5.01
CA ARG A 77 4.97 5.57 -5.09
C ARG A 77 4.49 4.39 -4.23
N SER A 78 5.39 3.58 -3.68
CA SER A 78 5.01 2.54 -2.72
C SER A 78 4.79 3.19 -1.35
N PRO A 79 3.54 3.20 -0.80
CA PRO A 79 3.32 3.70 0.54
C PRO A 79 4.05 2.81 1.56
N PRO A 80 4.55 3.35 2.69
CA PRO A 80 5.08 2.52 3.76
C PRO A 80 3.96 1.59 4.23
N SER A 81 4.12 0.29 3.96
CA SER A 81 3.19 -0.72 4.44
C SER A 81 3.08 -0.61 5.97
N ARG A 82 1.93 -0.16 6.46
CA ARG A 82 1.47 -0.45 7.81
C ARG A 82 1.40 -1.98 7.93
N GLN A 83 2.48 -2.59 8.40
CA GLN A 83 2.45 -3.93 8.94
C GLN A 83 1.57 -3.88 10.19
N ARG A 84 0.29 -4.21 9.98
CA ARG A 84 -0.64 -4.61 11.02
C ARG A 84 -0.04 -5.88 11.65
N PRO A 85 0.19 -5.95 12.96
CA PRO A 85 0.63 -7.19 13.58
C PRO A 85 -0.54 -8.19 13.47
N GLU A 86 -0.29 -9.29 12.76
CA GLU A 86 -1.11 -10.50 12.81
C GLU A 86 -1.13 -10.96 14.27
N GLN A 87 -2.26 -10.73 14.94
CA GLN A 87 -2.59 -11.38 16.19
C GLN A 87 -2.80 -12.86 15.89
N GLY A 88 -1.97 -13.71 16.51
CA GLY A 88 -2.11 -15.14 16.46
C GLY A 88 -3.50 -15.58 16.91
N HIS A 89 -4.22 -16.23 16.01
CA HIS A 89 -5.38 -17.03 16.36
C HIS A 89 -4.91 -18.23 17.17
N SER A 90 -5.00 -18.12 18.49
CA SER A 90 -5.12 -19.30 19.35
C SER A 90 -6.61 -19.64 19.44
N SER A 91 -6.93 -20.84 18.98
CA SER A 91 -8.23 -21.46 19.03
C SER A 91 -8.43 -22.14 20.38
N LEU A 92 -9.24 -21.55 21.27
CA LEU A 92 -9.99 -22.28 22.31
C LEU A 92 -11.28 -21.51 22.64
N PRO A 93 -12.39 -22.19 22.98
CA PRO A 93 -13.75 -21.66 22.86
C PRO A 93 -14.36 -21.20 24.18
N GLY A 94 -15.38 -20.34 24.06
CA GLY A 94 -16.45 -20.19 25.05
C GLY A 94 -16.20 -19.13 26.12
N ILE A 95 -16.91 -18.02 26.02
CA ILE A 95 -17.97 -17.63 26.98
C ILE A 95 -18.66 -16.40 26.39
N ASP A 96 -19.97 -16.40 26.57
CA ASP A 96 -20.98 -15.51 26.02
C ASP A 96 -20.70 -14.02 26.20
N ASN A 97 -21.05 -13.23 25.19
CA ASN A 97 -22.09 -12.20 25.33
C ASN A 97 -22.37 -11.52 23.99
N ARG A 98 -23.62 -11.64 23.57
CA ARG A 98 -24.25 -10.92 22.46
C ARG A 98 -25.03 -9.69 23.03
N PRO A 99 -25.58 -8.81 22.18
CA PRO A 99 -25.29 -7.38 22.19
C PRO A 99 -26.40 -6.55 22.86
N SER A 100 -26.10 -5.30 23.23
CA SER A 100 -27.13 -4.34 23.59
C SER A 100 -27.04 -3.07 22.75
N THR A 101 -28.19 -2.74 22.22
CA THR A 101 -28.62 -1.58 21.44
C THR A 101 -28.52 -0.26 22.23
N SER A 102 -28.55 0.82 21.47
CA SER A 102 -28.67 2.24 21.83
C SER A 102 -30.00 2.60 22.54
N PRO A 103 -30.36 3.90 22.71
CA PRO A 103 -29.86 4.92 23.64
C PRO A 103 -31.01 5.45 24.55
N HIS A 104 -30.84 6.63 25.18
CA HIS A 104 -31.79 7.43 26.01
C HIS A 104 -31.79 7.19 27.53
N ASN A 105 -31.24 8.11 28.32
CA ASN A 105 -32.04 9.22 28.87
C ASN A 105 -31.18 10.25 29.61
N ASP A 106 -31.66 11.48 29.50
CA ASP A 106 -31.30 12.71 30.19
C ASP A 106 -31.21 12.57 31.72
N ALA A 107 -30.24 13.24 32.33
CA ALA A 107 -30.48 14.39 33.21
C ALA A 107 -29.20 14.76 33.98
N GLU A 108 -29.04 16.07 34.19
CA GLU A 108 -28.13 16.72 35.15
C GLU A 108 -26.64 16.83 34.77
N LEU A 109 -26.27 17.97 34.16
CA LEU A 109 -25.46 19.03 34.80
C LEU A 109 -24.92 19.99 33.73
N ALA A 110 -25.71 21.02 33.38
CA ALA A 110 -25.19 22.26 32.78
C ALA A 110 -26.27 23.34 32.79
N ALA A 111 -26.25 24.23 33.78
CA ALA A 111 -26.84 25.56 33.68
C ALA A 111 -26.33 26.46 34.82
N ALA A 112 -25.28 27.23 34.55
CA ALA A 112 -24.90 28.39 35.36
C ALA A 112 -24.59 29.56 34.43
N ALA A 113 -25.65 30.15 33.86
CA ALA A 113 -25.63 31.50 33.31
C ALA A 113 -27.06 32.07 33.18
N GLY A 114 -27.36 33.10 33.99
CA GLY A 114 -28.22 34.23 33.63
C GLY A 114 -29.73 34.11 33.89
N GLY A 115 -30.28 35.08 34.63
CA GLY A 115 -31.74 35.32 34.59
C GLY A 115 -32.35 36.24 35.66
N ASN A 116 -32.25 37.56 35.45
CA ASN A 116 -33.26 38.60 35.70
C ASN A 116 -33.89 38.85 37.09
N SER A 117 -33.52 40.00 37.67
CA SER A 117 -34.39 41.18 37.86
C SER A 117 -35.93 40.97 37.82
N ARG A 118 -36.61 41.15 38.96
CA ARG A 118 -37.86 41.92 39.05
C ARG A 118 -38.21 42.37 40.48
N LEU A 119 -38.24 43.70 40.67
CA LEU A 119 -39.12 44.52 41.53
C LEU A 119 -39.81 43.92 42.77
N GLN A 120 -39.62 44.58 43.92
CA GLN A 120 -40.66 45.13 44.83
C GLN A 120 -39.96 45.90 45.96
N LEU A 121 -39.92 47.23 45.93
CA LEU A 121 -40.87 48.15 46.60
C LEU A 121 -41.01 47.89 48.11
N TYR A 122 -40.17 48.56 48.90
CA TYR A 122 -40.48 48.91 50.29
C TYR A 122 -40.36 50.42 50.47
N SER A 123 -41.51 51.06 50.69
CA SER A 123 -41.65 52.37 51.31
C SER A 123 -43.03 52.47 51.95
N ARG A 124 -43.08 53.15 53.10
CA ARG A 124 -44.21 53.51 54.00
C ARG A 124 -44.65 52.44 55.00
N ALA A 125 -44.89 52.73 56.28
CA ALA A 125 -45.12 54.02 56.94
C ALA A 125 -44.80 54.00 58.45
N SER A 126 -44.51 55.21 58.94
CA SER A 126 -44.71 55.82 60.27
C SER A 126 -44.81 54.95 61.54
N ASN A 127 -44.00 55.30 62.54
CA ASN A 127 -44.44 56.17 63.65
C ASN A 127 -43.35 56.40 64.71
N ARG A 128 -43.36 57.63 65.26
CA ARG A 128 -42.85 58.06 66.57
C ARG A 128 -41.33 58.11 66.76
N SER A 129 -40.79 59.32 66.65
CA SER A 129 -39.76 59.79 67.58
C SER A 129 -40.34 60.92 68.44
N ALA A 130 -39.93 60.92 69.72
CA ALA A 130 -39.78 62.04 70.63
C ALA A 130 -40.85 63.16 70.57
N GLY A 131 -41.63 63.36 71.63
CA GLY A 131 -41.07 63.86 72.88
C GLY A 131 -41.01 65.39 72.83
N ALA A 132 -42.18 66.03 72.80
CA ALA A 132 -42.34 67.43 73.16
C ALA A 132 -42.91 67.48 74.58
N PRO A 133 -42.32 68.22 75.53
CA PRO A 133 -43.00 68.56 76.76
C PRO A 133 -43.88 69.78 76.48
N ALA A 134 -45.20 69.60 76.56
CA ALA A 134 -46.15 70.67 76.78
C ALA A 134 -47.03 70.25 77.96
N GLY A 135 -46.75 70.82 79.13
CA GLY A 135 -47.56 70.54 80.30
C GLY A 135 -47.00 71.16 81.57
N ARG A 136 -47.66 72.26 81.98
CA ARG A 136 -47.73 72.82 83.34
C ARG A 136 -46.54 73.73 83.71
N SER A 137 -46.69 75.05 83.62
CA SER A 137 -47.48 75.90 84.55
C SER A 137 -47.14 75.60 86.01
N ALA A 138 -45.94 75.98 86.42
CA ALA A 138 -45.56 76.11 87.81
C ALA A 138 -45.18 77.56 88.06
N SER A 139 -46.10 78.33 88.64
CA SER A 139 -45.72 79.34 89.62
C SER A 139 -46.91 79.77 90.48
N VAL A 140 -46.83 79.29 91.71
CA VAL A 140 -47.00 80.10 92.92
C VAL A 140 -48.42 80.23 93.47
N ASP A 141 -48.61 79.42 94.51
CA ASP A 141 -49.58 79.57 95.58
C ASP A 141 -49.64 81.00 96.13
N TRP A 142 -50.87 81.45 96.28
CA TRP A 142 -51.26 82.65 97.00
C TRP A 142 -51.55 82.30 98.46
N THR A 143 -50.57 82.48 99.34
CA THR A 143 -50.76 82.62 100.79
C THR A 143 -49.59 83.50 101.28
N LEU A 144 -49.77 84.72 101.79
CA LEU A 144 -50.31 85.08 103.11
C LEU A 144 -50.12 86.63 103.31
N PRO A 145 -50.57 87.24 104.42
CA PRO A 145 -51.66 88.20 104.46
C PRO A 145 -51.26 89.68 104.58
N GLN A 146 -52.29 90.51 104.34
CA GLN A 146 -52.42 91.87 104.83
C GLN A 146 -51.99 92.02 106.30
N ARG A 147 -51.04 92.93 106.57
CA ARG A 147 -51.19 93.97 107.61
C ARG A 147 -50.06 95.01 107.54
N THR A 148 -50.51 96.26 107.50
CA THR A 148 -49.86 97.53 107.87
C THR A 148 -48.66 98.02 107.06
N LEU A 149 -48.88 98.97 106.15
CA LEU A 149 -48.45 100.37 106.36
C LEU A 149 -49.07 101.31 105.31
N ASN A 150 -49.64 102.40 105.83
CA ASN A 150 -50.32 103.48 105.14
C ASN A 150 -49.37 104.44 104.40
N ARG A 151 -49.98 105.24 103.49
CA ARG A 151 -49.50 106.51 102.85
C ARG A 151 -48.53 106.29 101.66
N LYS A 152 -48.74 106.83 100.46
CA LYS A 152 -49.26 108.17 100.11
C LYS A 152 -50.05 108.15 98.80
N ALA A 153 -51.21 108.79 98.87
CA ALA A 153 -51.96 109.31 97.74
C ALA A 153 -51.25 110.54 97.11
N TYR A 154 -51.70 110.90 95.91
CA TYR A 154 -51.41 112.12 95.14
C TYR A 154 -50.08 112.17 94.36
N VAL A 155 -50.05 111.53 93.18
CA VAL A 155 -49.66 112.12 91.87
C VAL A 155 -50.27 111.24 90.75
N ARG A 156 -51.57 111.36 90.51
CA ARG A 156 -52.23 110.71 89.35
C ARG A 156 -53.02 111.79 88.61
N GLY A 157 -52.31 112.55 87.75
CA GLY A 157 -52.90 113.65 86.99
C GLY A 157 -51.94 114.72 86.49
N GLY A 158 -50.68 114.38 86.18
CA GLY A 158 -49.71 115.33 85.61
C GLY A 158 -49.19 114.88 84.25
N ASP A 159 -48.88 115.84 83.37
CA ASP A 159 -48.50 115.66 81.96
C ASP A 159 -47.34 114.68 81.70
N PHE A 160 -46.50 114.41 82.71
CA PHE A 160 -45.43 113.40 82.64
C PHE A 160 -45.94 111.97 82.43
N ALA A 161 -47.10 111.59 82.97
CA ALA A 161 -47.65 110.24 82.83
C ALA A 161 -48.18 109.95 81.41
N ARG A 162 -48.56 110.99 80.66
CA ARG A 162 -48.94 110.87 79.23
C ARG A 162 -47.70 110.75 78.35
N ILE A 163 -46.64 111.50 78.66
CA ILE A 163 -45.38 111.45 77.91
C ILE A 163 -44.73 110.07 78.02
N THR A 164 -44.72 109.45 79.21
CA THR A 164 -44.19 108.08 79.38
C THR A 164 -45.02 107.03 78.62
N LEU A 165 -46.35 107.16 78.59
CA LEU A 165 -47.23 106.27 77.82
C LEU A 165 -47.00 106.40 76.30
N VAL A 166 -46.81 107.63 75.81
CA VAL A 166 -46.50 107.87 74.39
C VAL A 166 -45.11 107.35 74.04
N GLN A 167 -44.13 107.47 74.95
CA GLN A 167 -42.79 106.90 74.76
C GLN A 167 -42.82 105.36 74.76
N ASP A 168 -43.60 104.74 75.64
CA ASP A 168 -43.80 103.28 75.66
C ASP A 168 -44.54 102.78 74.42
N ASP A 169 -45.54 103.51 73.92
CA ASP A 169 -46.25 103.17 72.68
C ASP A 169 -45.36 103.35 71.44
N LEU A 170 -44.49 104.36 71.42
CA LEU A 170 -43.47 104.53 70.37
C LEU A 170 -42.40 103.43 70.44
N ALA A 171 -41.97 103.03 71.65
CA ALA A 171 -41.05 101.92 71.85
C ALA A 171 -41.65 100.59 71.39
N ARG A 172 -42.93 100.31 71.73
CA ARG A 172 -43.65 99.11 71.26
C ARG A 172 -43.85 99.10 69.75
N LYS A 173 -44.16 100.25 69.13
CA LYS A 173 -44.23 100.36 67.66
C LYS A 173 -42.87 100.15 67.01
N ALA A 174 -41.80 100.69 67.59
CA ALA A 174 -40.43 100.49 67.11
C ALA A 174 -39.97 99.03 67.25
N GLU A 175 -40.29 98.35 68.36
CA GLU A 175 -40.01 96.92 68.56
C GLU A 175 -40.83 96.04 67.60
N ALA A 176 -42.10 96.33 67.40
CA ALA A 176 -42.94 95.63 66.42
C ALA A 176 -42.43 95.81 64.99
N GLN A 177 -41.87 96.98 64.67
CA GLN A 177 -41.25 97.23 63.37
C GLN A 177 -39.92 96.48 63.22
N ARG A 178 -39.08 96.45 64.25
CA ARG A 178 -37.85 95.62 64.26
C ARG A 178 -38.17 94.13 64.09
N GLN A 179 -39.21 93.62 64.74
CA GLN A 179 -39.62 92.22 64.58
C GLN A 179 -40.14 91.92 63.17
N ARG A 180 -40.85 92.87 62.53
CA ARG A 180 -41.26 92.74 61.13
C ARG A 180 -40.05 92.74 60.19
N ASP A 181 -39.12 93.67 60.37
CA ASP A 181 -37.90 93.75 59.57
C ASP A 181 -37.03 92.49 59.74
N GLU A 182 -36.92 91.94 60.96
CA GLU A 182 -36.23 90.67 61.21
C GLU A 182 -36.94 89.47 60.56
N ALA A 183 -38.28 89.43 60.60
CA ALA A 183 -39.06 88.39 59.94
C ALA A 183 -38.93 88.48 58.41
N GLU A 184 -38.88 89.68 57.84
CA GLU A 184 -38.65 89.91 56.41
C GLU A 184 -37.23 89.52 55.99
N ARG A 185 -36.21 89.82 56.81
CA ARG A 185 -34.83 89.35 56.58
C ARG A 185 -34.70 87.83 56.66
N LYS A 186 -35.40 87.18 57.61
CA LYS A 186 -35.44 85.71 57.70
C LYS A 186 -36.16 85.10 56.50
N ARG A 187 -37.24 85.71 56.02
CA ARG A 187 -37.94 85.26 54.80
C ARG A 187 -37.08 85.45 53.54
N SER A 188 -36.39 86.58 53.39
CA SER A 188 -35.55 86.83 52.22
C SER A 188 -34.32 85.92 52.18
N THR A 189 -33.71 85.64 53.34
CA THR A 189 -32.59 84.68 53.43
C THR A 189 -33.03 83.25 53.13
N LEU A 190 -34.16 82.79 53.67
CA LEU A 190 -34.73 81.47 53.34
C LEU A 190 -35.08 81.35 51.85
N ALA A 191 -35.69 82.38 51.24
CA ALA A 191 -35.98 82.39 49.81
C ALA A 191 -34.70 82.32 48.94
N MET A 192 -33.60 82.96 49.38
CA MET A 192 -32.30 82.82 48.73
C MET A 192 -31.73 81.39 48.87
N PHE A 193 -31.88 80.76 50.03
CA PHE A 193 -31.48 79.36 50.19
C PHE A 193 -32.33 78.40 49.35
N ASP A 194 -33.64 78.61 49.28
CA ASP A 194 -34.54 77.79 48.46
C ASP A 194 -34.22 77.91 46.97
N THR A 195 -33.91 79.12 46.49
CA THR A 195 -33.47 79.32 45.10
C THR A 195 -32.11 78.69 44.82
N GLN A 196 -31.14 78.79 45.74
CA GLN A 196 -29.86 78.09 45.60
C GLN A 196 -30.02 76.57 45.59
N MET A 197 -30.87 76.02 46.44
CA MET A 197 -31.18 74.58 46.47
C MET A 197 -31.92 74.13 45.20
N ALA A 198 -32.83 74.95 44.66
CA ALA A 198 -33.49 74.68 43.39
C ALA A 198 -32.49 74.62 42.22
N ILE A 199 -31.53 75.55 42.15
CA ILE A 199 -30.48 75.57 41.13
C ILE A 199 -29.57 74.32 41.25
N VAL A 200 -29.19 73.93 42.47
CA VAL A 200 -28.38 72.72 42.69
C VAL A 200 -29.16 71.47 42.29
N ASN A 201 -30.45 71.40 42.58
CA ASN A 201 -31.29 70.28 42.20
C ASN A 201 -31.51 70.20 40.68
N GLN A 202 -31.67 71.33 40.00
CA GLN A 202 -31.73 71.39 38.53
C GLN A 202 -30.41 70.90 37.91
N ARG A 203 -29.26 71.39 38.37
CA ARG A 203 -27.95 70.90 37.90
C ARG A 203 -27.76 69.40 38.14
N ARG A 204 -28.17 68.89 39.30
CA ARG A 204 -28.13 67.45 39.58
C ARG A 204 -29.09 66.64 38.70
N ALA A 205 -30.22 67.20 38.29
CA ALA A 205 -31.15 66.55 37.36
C ALA A 205 -30.56 66.52 35.94
N GLU A 206 -30.01 67.64 35.47
CA GLU A 206 -29.34 67.75 34.17
C GLU A 206 -28.12 66.81 34.08
N GLU A 207 -27.31 66.72 35.13
CA GLU A 207 -26.17 65.78 35.17
C GLU A 207 -26.63 64.31 35.10
N ARG A 208 -27.76 63.96 35.74
CA ARG A 208 -28.33 62.61 35.65
C ARG A 208 -28.87 62.31 34.26
N GLU A 209 -29.51 63.29 33.61
CA GLU A 209 -29.98 63.16 32.23
C GLU A 209 -28.81 63.06 31.25
N ALA A 210 -27.77 63.87 31.41
CA ALA A 210 -26.56 63.80 30.61
C ALA A 210 -25.85 62.43 30.76
N ARG A 211 -25.75 61.90 31.99
CA ARG A 211 -25.21 60.54 32.23
C ARG A 211 -26.07 59.46 31.58
N ARG A 212 -27.40 59.57 31.63
CA ARG A 212 -28.30 58.61 30.96
C ARG A 212 -28.16 58.67 29.44
N ARG A 213 -28.05 59.87 28.85
CA ARG A 213 -27.82 60.02 27.41
C ARG A 213 -26.49 59.41 26.99
N SER A 214 -25.41 59.71 27.72
CA SER A 214 -24.09 59.11 27.47
C SER A 214 -24.09 57.59 27.62
N GLN A 215 -24.83 57.04 28.59
CA GLN A 215 -24.99 55.58 28.73
C GLN A 215 -25.74 54.97 27.54
N LEU A 216 -26.83 55.60 27.07
CA LEU A 216 -27.56 55.13 25.91
C LEU A 216 -26.73 55.22 24.63
N GLU A 217 -25.97 56.29 24.43
CA GLU A 217 -25.02 56.43 23.31
C GLU A 217 -23.94 55.34 23.35
N MET A 218 -23.40 55.06 24.54
CA MET A 218 -22.40 54.00 24.73
C MET A 218 -23.00 52.61 24.48
N ASP A 219 -24.22 52.35 24.94
CA ASP A 219 -24.95 51.10 24.68
C ASP A 219 -25.29 50.94 23.19
N GLU A 220 -25.66 52.03 22.50
CA GLU A 220 -25.87 52.05 21.05
C GLU A 220 -24.58 51.74 20.28
N HIS A 221 -23.45 52.32 20.69
CA HIS A 221 -22.15 51.99 20.11
C HIS A 221 -21.75 50.53 20.34
N ILE A 222 -22.00 49.99 21.54
CA ILE A 222 -21.76 48.57 21.84
C ILE A 222 -22.63 47.68 20.95
N ARG A 223 -23.92 48.02 20.77
CA ARG A 223 -24.82 47.27 19.88
C ARG A 223 -24.38 47.33 18.42
N GLN A 224 -23.98 48.50 17.93
CA GLN A 224 -23.48 48.66 16.56
C GLN A 224 -22.20 47.86 16.34
N PHE A 225 -21.29 47.86 17.32
CA PHE A 225 -20.06 47.07 17.28
C PHE A 225 -20.34 45.57 17.31
N GLN A 226 -21.27 45.12 18.16
CA GLN A 226 -21.69 43.71 18.20
C GLN A 226 -22.33 43.28 16.88
N ALA A 227 -23.20 44.11 16.30
CA ALA A 227 -23.82 43.82 15.00
C ALA A 227 -22.79 43.74 13.86
N SER A 228 -21.80 44.63 13.84
CA SER A 228 -20.74 44.59 12.82
C SER A 228 -19.80 43.40 12.97
N GLU A 229 -19.47 42.99 14.21
CA GLU A 229 -18.73 41.76 14.50
C GLU A 229 -19.53 40.51 14.10
N GLU A 230 -20.83 40.46 14.37
CA GLU A 230 -21.69 39.36 13.92
C GLU A 230 -21.76 39.26 12.39
N GLU A 231 -21.88 40.39 11.69
CA GLU A 231 -21.83 40.41 10.22
C GLU A 231 -20.48 39.94 9.68
N ARG A 232 -19.39 40.36 10.32
CA ARG A 232 -18.04 39.90 9.96
C ARG A 232 -17.91 38.39 10.13
N MET A 233 -18.34 37.84 11.26
CA MET A 233 -18.34 36.40 11.52
C MET A 233 -19.23 35.63 10.55
N ARG A 234 -20.39 36.18 10.17
CA ARG A 234 -21.26 35.58 9.14
C ARG A 234 -20.58 35.55 7.77
N ARG A 235 -19.89 36.62 7.37
CA ARG A 235 -19.12 36.67 6.12
C ARG A 235 -17.97 35.67 6.14
N GLU A 236 -17.24 35.56 7.24
CA GLU A 236 -16.15 34.59 7.40
C GLU A 236 -16.66 33.13 7.37
N ARG A 237 -17.83 32.85 7.94
CA ARG A 237 -18.46 31.52 7.81
C ARG A 237 -18.89 31.23 6.39
N ALA A 238 -19.52 32.19 5.71
CA ALA A 238 -19.95 32.02 4.32
C ALA A 238 -18.76 31.79 3.37
N THR A 239 -17.62 32.45 3.59
CA THR A 239 -16.41 32.19 2.79
C THR A 239 -15.81 30.81 3.11
N GLN A 240 -15.82 30.39 4.37
CA GLN A 240 -15.38 29.04 4.75
C GLN A 240 -16.28 27.94 4.17
N GLU A 241 -17.60 28.14 4.17
CA GLU A 241 -18.57 27.24 3.55
C GLU A 241 -18.34 27.17 2.03
N GLY A 242 -18.20 28.32 1.35
CA GLY A 242 -17.90 28.34 -0.08
C GLY A 242 -16.58 27.65 -0.44
N LEU A 243 -15.55 27.74 0.41
CA LEU A 243 -14.29 27.00 0.23
C LEU A 243 -14.49 25.49 0.43
N ARG A 244 -15.29 25.08 1.42
CA ARG A 244 -15.61 23.67 1.63
C ARG A 244 -16.34 23.08 0.43
N ASP A 245 -17.35 23.78 -0.09
CA ASP A 245 -18.12 23.36 -1.27
C ASP A 245 -17.23 23.27 -2.52
N PHE A 246 -16.28 24.20 -2.68
CA PHE A 246 -15.30 24.13 -3.75
C PHE A 246 -14.42 22.88 -3.65
N TYR A 247 -13.91 22.56 -2.46
CA TYR A 247 -13.10 21.35 -2.26
C TYR A 247 -13.91 20.06 -2.42
N THR A 248 -15.17 20.02 -1.99
CA THR A 248 -16.03 18.85 -2.22
C THR A 248 -16.28 18.65 -3.71
N ASN A 249 -16.55 19.71 -4.47
CA ASN A 249 -16.72 19.63 -5.92
C ASN A 249 -15.44 19.13 -6.62
N GLN A 250 -14.26 19.60 -6.19
CA GLN A 250 -12.99 19.08 -6.71
C GLN A 250 -12.78 17.59 -6.43
N VAL A 251 -13.17 17.12 -5.25
CA VAL A 251 -13.07 15.70 -4.89
C VAL A 251 -14.05 14.87 -5.72
N ASP A 252 -15.28 15.35 -5.91
CA ASP A 252 -16.29 14.69 -6.74
C ASP A 252 -15.85 14.62 -8.21
N GLU A 253 -15.27 15.69 -8.77
CA GLU A 253 -14.68 15.70 -10.12
C GLU A 253 -13.53 14.70 -10.27
N LEU A 254 -12.70 14.53 -9.24
CA LEU A 254 -11.64 13.52 -9.26
C LEU A 254 -12.22 12.11 -9.21
N HIS A 255 -13.28 11.89 -8.42
CA HIS A 255 -13.95 10.60 -8.37
C HIS A 255 -14.68 10.25 -9.67
N THR A 256 -15.31 11.22 -10.34
CA THR A 256 -15.93 10.97 -11.66
C THR A 256 -14.87 10.61 -12.70
N ARG A 257 -13.75 11.35 -12.76
CA ARG A 257 -12.63 10.99 -13.65
C ARG A 257 -12.06 9.60 -13.35
N GLN A 258 -11.91 9.23 -12.08
CA GLN A 258 -11.45 7.89 -11.72
C GLN A 258 -12.42 6.80 -12.17
N ARG A 259 -13.73 7.05 -12.08
CA ARG A 259 -14.76 6.11 -12.59
C ARG A 259 -14.69 5.99 -14.11
N GLU A 260 -14.59 7.11 -14.82
CA GLU A 260 -14.46 7.11 -16.27
C GLU A 260 -13.19 6.39 -16.75
N GLU A 261 -12.04 6.62 -16.09
CA GLU A 261 -10.80 5.89 -16.37
C GLU A 261 -10.93 4.39 -16.09
N ALA A 262 -11.61 4.00 -15.01
CA ALA A 262 -11.85 2.60 -14.69
C ALA A 262 -12.75 1.94 -15.75
N GLU A 263 -13.85 2.60 -16.15
CA GLU A 263 -14.72 2.13 -17.22
C GLU A 263 -14.00 2.02 -18.56
N GLN A 264 -13.10 2.97 -18.88
CA GLN A 264 -12.27 2.90 -20.09
C GLN A 264 -11.34 1.69 -20.05
N ARG A 265 -10.63 1.46 -18.93
CA ARG A 265 -9.77 0.28 -18.77
C ARG A 265 -10.55 -1.02 -18.87
N GLU A 266 -11.76 -1.08 -18.31
CA GLU A 266 -12.62 -2.25 -18.44
C GLU A 266 -13.05 -2.50 -19.89
N ARG A 267 -13.37 -1.45 -20.65
CA ARG A 267 -13.66 -1.54 -22.08
C ARG A 267 -12.45 -1.99 -22.89
N GLU A 268 -11.26 -1.46 -22.58
CA GLU A 268 -10.00 -1.87 -23.20
C GLU A 268 -9.69 -3.34 -22.90
N HIS A 269 -9.80 -3.79 -21.65
CA HIS A 269 -9.61 -5.19 -21.27
C HIS A 269 -10.68 -6.12 -21.86
N ALA A 270 -11.91 -5.65 -22.04
CA ALA A 270 -12.93 -6.41 -22.74
C ALA A 270 -12.61 -6.54 -24.23
N ALA A 271 -12.13 -5.46 -24.87
CA ALA A 271 -11.69 -5.47 -26.26
C ALA A 271 -10.46 -6.37 -26.48
N GLU A 272 -9.48 -6.30 -25.58
CA GLU A 272 -8.28 -7.16 -25.60
C GLU A 272 -8.65 -8.63 -25.47
N ARG A 273 -9.56 -8.98 -24.54
CA ARG A 273 -10.08 -10.36 -24.41
C ARG A 273 -10.79 -10.81 -25.69
N ALA A 274 -11.61 -9.96 -26.29
CA ALA A 274 -12.28 -10.28 -27.55
C ALA A 274 -11.29 -10.48 -28.71
N GLN A 275 -10.22 -9.68 -28.77
CA GLN A 275 -9.15 -9.84 -29.76
C GLN A 275 -8.40 -11.17 -29.57
N LEU A 276 -8.00 -11.48 -28.33
CA LEU A 276 -7.33 -12.75 -28.02
C LEU A 276 -8.21 -13.97 -28.33
N GLU A 277 -9.51 -13.89 -28.07
CA GLU A 277 -10.44 -14.95 -28.47
C GLU A 277 -10.56 -15.08 -30.00
N ALA A 278 -10.59 -13.98 -30.74
CA ALA A 278 -10.63 -13.99 -32.19
C ALA A 278 -9.34 -14.57 -32.79
N GLU A 279 -8.19 -14.18 -32.25
CA GLU A 279 -6.88 -14.73 -32.62
C GLU A 279 -6.80 -16.23 -32.31
N ALA A 280 -7.23 -16.66 -31.12
CA ALA A 280 -7.28 -18.08 -30.76
C ALA A 280 -8.20 -18.90 -31.67
N ARG A 281 -9.34 -18.34 -32.10
CA ARG A 281 -10.22 -18.98 -33.10
C ARG A 281 -9.55 -19.06 -34.48
N ALA A 282 -8.88 -18.01 -34.91
CA ALA A 282 -8.14 -18.00 -36.17
C ALA A 282 -6.98 -19.01 -36.17
N GLU A 283 -6.24 -19.11 -35.05
CA GLU A 283 -5.18 -20.11 -34.88
C GLU A 283 -5.73 -21.53 -34.90
N ARG A 284 -6.86 -21.80 -34.23
CA ARG A 284 -7.52 -23.12 -34.27
C ARG A 284 -7.92 -23.49 -35.70
N LEU A 285 -8.55 -22.57 -36.43
CA LEU A 285 -8.91 -22.80 -37.84
C LEU A 285 -7.68 -23.06 -38.71
N ARG A 286 -6.57 -22.35 -38.47
CA ARG A 286 -5.31 -22.55 -39.18
C ARG A 286 -4.70 -23.92 -38.89
N LEU A 287 -4.71 -24.35 -37.63
CA LEU A 287 -4.23 -25.67 -37.22
C LEU A 287 -5.12 -26.79 -37.77
N GLU A 288 -6.44 -26.61 -37.80
CA GLU A 288 -7.36 -27.55 -38.43
C GLU A 288 -7.14 -27.66 -39.94
N ALA A 289 -6.89 -26.55 -40.63
CA ALA A 289 -6.55 -26.55 -42.05
C ALA A 289 -5.24 -27.32 -42.31
N LEU A 290 -4.18 -27.03 -41.53
CA LEU A 290 -2.92 -27.77 -41.60
C LEU A 290 -3.08 -29.26 -41.27
N ALA A 291 -3.96 -29.61 -40.32
CA ALA A 291 -4.25 -31.01 -40.01
C ALA A 291 -4.92 -31.71 -41.20
N ARG A 292 -5.90 -31.07 -41.86
CA ARG A 292 -6.54 -31.60 -43.07
C ARG A 292 -5.53 -31.78 -44.20
N GLU A 293 -4.69 -30.78 -44.47
CA GLU A 293 -3.61 -30.88 -45.47
C GLU A 293 -2.67 -32.05 -45.17
N ASN A 294 -2.26 -32.21 -43.91
CA ASN A 294 -1.42 -33.34 -43.49
C ASN A 294 -2.11 -34.69 -43.68
N THR A 295 -3.42 -34.79 -43.44
CA THR A 295 -4.15 -36.04 -43.71
C THR A 295 -4.17 -36.37 -45.20
N VAL A 296 -4.41 -35.38 -46.06
CA VAL A 296 -4.38 -35.54 -47.52
C VAL A 296 -2.99 -35.94 -48.00
N LEU A 297 -1.92 -35.33 -47.48
CA LEU A 297 -0.55 -35.69 -47.80
C LEU A 297 -0.20 -37.11 -47.36
N ARG A 298 -0.62 -37.52 -46.15
CA ARG A 298 -0.41 -38.90 -45.67
C ARG A 298 -1.13 -39.91 -46.55
N ASP A 299 -2.36 -39.63 -46.96
CA ASP A 299 -3.12 -40.53 -47.82
C ASP A 299 -2.52 -40.59 -49.23
N ARG A 300 -2.01 -39.47 -49.75
CA ARG A 300 -1.24 -39.44 -50.99
C ARG A 300 0.02 -40.30 -50.91
N ILE A 301 0.84 -40.11 -49.87
CA ILE A 301 2.06 -40.90 -49.64
C ILE A 301 1.74 -42.39 -49.52
N LYS A 302 0.65 -42.75 -48.82
CA LYS A 302 0.21 -44.16 -48.72
C LYS A 302 -0.17 -44.74 -50.08
N ARG A 303 -0.89 -43.98 -50.92
CA ARG A 303 -1.24 -44.43 -52.28
C ARG A 303 0.02 -44.61 -53.13
N GLU A 304 0.89 -43.62 -53.16
CA GLU A 304 2.17 -43.67 -53.90
C GLU A 304 3.05 -44.85 -53.42
N LEU A 305 3.11 -45.10 -52.11
CA LEU A 305 3.82 -46.26 -51.56
C LEU A 305 3.19 -47.59 -51.98
N ASN A 306 1.86 -47.70 -51.93
CA ASN A 306 1.16 -48.92 -52.34
C ASN A 306 1.32 -49.18 -53.84
N GLU A 307 1.28 -48.14 -54.67
CA GLU A 307 1.55 -48.22 -56.10
C GLU A 307 2.99 -48.66 -56.37
N ALA A 308 3.97 -48.12 -55.64
CA ALA A 308 5.37 -48.54 -55.75
C ALA A 308 5.58 -50.01 -55.31
N LEU A 309 4.90 -50.45 -54.24
CA LEU A 309 4.93 -51.83 -53.79
C LEU A 309 4.28 -52.77 -54.80
N ALA A 310 3.14 -52.38 -55.38
CA ALA A 310 2.46 -53.13 -56.44
C ALA A 310 3.32 -53.23 -57.70
N ALA A 311 3.97 -52.13 -58.12
CA ALA A 311 4.90 -52.11 -59.24
C ALA A 311 6.12 -53.02 -58.98
N LYS A 312 6.66 -53.01 -57.75
CA LYS A 312 7.76 -53.89 -57.35
C LYS A 312 7.33 -55.36 -57.34
N ALA A 313 6.12 -55.66 -56.86
CA ALA A 313 5.56 -57.01 -56.90
C ALA A 313 5.35 -57.49 -58.34
N ALA A 314 4.82 -56.64 -59.21
CA ALA A 314 4.65 -56.93 -60.63
C ALA A 314 6.01 -57.17 -61.33
N ALA A 315 7.02 -56.34 -61.06
CA ALA A 315 8.37 -56.52 -61.59
C ALA A 315 8.99 -57.84 -61.13
N LYS A 316 8.84 -58.20 -59.85
CA LYS A 316 9.29 -59.50 -59.34
C LYS A 316 8.54 -60.67 -59.96
N ALA A 317 7.22 -60.55 -60.15
CA ALA A 317 6.42 -61.57 -60.80
C ALA A 317 6.85 -61.78 -62.26
N ALA A 318 7.18 -60.68 -62.98
CA ALA A 318 7.75 -60.75 -64.31
C ALA A 318 9.12 -61.46 -64.31
N GLN A 319 10.01 -61.12 -63.37
CA GLN A 319 11.30 -61.81 -63.21
C GLN A 319 11.13 -63.31 -62.98
N VAL A 320 10.24 -63.71 -62.08
CA VAL A 320 9.96 -65.14 -61.81
C VAL A 320 9.36 -65.83 -63.05
N ALA A 321 8.52 -65.14 -63.82
CA ALA A 321 7.97 -65.68 -65.05
C ALA A 321 9.05 -65.88 -66.13
N ASP A 322 10.00 -64.95 -66.25
CA ASP A 322 11.13 -65.03 -67.17
C ASP A 322 12.11 -66.13 -66.74
N GLU A 323 12.42 -66.24 -65.44
CA GLU A 323 13.21 -67.34 -64.88
C GLU A 323 12.53 -68.70 -65.12
N ALA A 324 11.21 -68.78 -64.95
CA ALA A 324 10.46 -70.00 -65.23
C ALA A 324 10.48 -70.37 -66.72
N ARG A 325 10.43 -69.38 -67.63
CA ARG A 325 10.59 -69.60 -69.07
C ARG A 325 12.00 -70.10 -69.39
N TYR A 326 13.02 -69.42 -68.87
CA TYR A 326 14.42 -69.83 -69.04
C TYR A 326 14.66 -71.25 -68.53
N ASN A 327 14.14 -71.60 -67.35
CA ASN A 327 14.26 -72.94 -66.79
C ASN A 327 13.55 -73.99 -67.65
N ARG A 328 12.37 -73.68 -68.20
CA ARG A 328 11.68 -74.59 -69.15
C ARG A 328 12.49 -74.79 -70.42
N GLU A 329 13.04 -73.73 -70.99
CA GLU A 329 13.90 -73.81 -72.18
C GLU A 329 15.18 -74.60 -71.90
N TYR A 330 15.76 -74.42 -70.71
CA TYR A 330 16.93 -75.17 -70.27
C TYR A 330 16.61 -76.66 -70.07
N MET A 331 15.53 -76.99 -69.38
CA MET A 331 15.08 -78.38 -69.21
C MET A 331 14.75 -79.02 -70.56
N ALA A 332 14.09 -78.31 -71.47
CA ALA A 332 13.81 -78.81 -72.81
C ALA A 332 15.10 -79.11 -73.61
N LYS A 333 16.16 -78.29 -73.45
CA LYS A 333 17.48 -78.58 -74.04
C LYS A 333 18.12 -79.81 -73.40
N MET A 334 18.09 -79.92 -72.08
CA MET A 334 18.62 -81.08 -71.35
C MET A 334 17.88 -82.36 -71.74
N ASP A 335 16.55 -82.34 -71.83
CA ASP A 335 15.73 -83.47 -72.27
C ASP A 335 16.03 -83.84 -73.73
N ALA A 336 16.26 -82.87 -74.61
CA ALA A 336 16.66 -83.12 -76.00
C ALA A 336 18.05 -83.77 -76.07
N ASP A 337 19.00 -83.29 -75.27
CA ASP A 337 20.35 -83.86 -75.16
C ASP A 337 20.32 -85.27 -74.55
N GLU A 338 19.51 -85.49 -73.52
CA GLU A 338 19.28 -86.82 -72.95
C GLU A 338 18.60 -87.75 -73.94
N ALA A 339 17.59 -87.30 -74.68
CA ALA A 339 16.96 -88.09 -75.72
C ALA A 339 17.96 -88.44 -76.84
N ALA A 340 18.84 -87.51 -77.22
CA ALA A 340 19.92 -87.78 -78.17
C ALA A 340 20.92 -88.81 -77.61
N ARG A 341 21.29 -88.71 -76.32
CA ARG A 341 22.14 -89.69 -75.63
C ARG A 341 21.44 -91.05 -75.55
N ARG A 342 20.16 -91.12 -75.18
CA ARG A 342 19.37 -92.36 -75.13
C ARG A 342 19.28 -93.00 -76.50
N ARG A 343 18.99 -92.24 -77.56
CA ARG A 343 19.04 -92.75 -78.94
C ARG A 343 20.44 -93.25 -79.33
N ALA A 344 21.50 -92.56 -78.94
CA ALA A 344 22.87 -93.03 -79.20
C ALA A 344 23.21 -94.30 -78.43
N VAL A 345 22.74 -94.42 -77.18
CA VAL A 345 22.86 -95.62 -76.35
C VAL A 345 22.00 -96.75 -76.92
N GLU A 346 20.78 -96.50 -77.36
CA GLU A 346 19.90 -97.47 -78.04
C GLU A 346 20.54 -97.95 -79.34
N MET A 347 21.06 -97.05 -80.18
CA MET A 347 21.79 -97.42 -81.39
C MET A 347 23.05 -98.26 -81.06
N ARG A 348 23.76 -97.92 -79.97
CA ARG A 348 24.88 -98.71 -79.47
C ARG A 348 24.42 -100.03 -78.89
N ALA A 349 23.30 -100.07 -78.18
CA ALA A 349 22.71 -101.24 -77.55
C ALA A 349 22.11 -102.17 -78.60
N GLU A 350 21.55 -101.67 -79.70
CA GLU A 350 21.14 -102.44 -80.87
C GLU A 350 22.35 -102.97 -81.63
N LYS A 351 23.42 -102.17 -81.77
CA LYS A 351 24.68 -102.65 -82.35
C LYS A 351 25.31 -103.73 -81.47
N MET A 352 25.28 -103.56 -80.15
CA MET A 352 25.75 -104.53 -79.17
C MET A 352 24.81 -105.73 -79.14
N ARG A 353 23.49 -105.57 -79.15
CA ARG A 353 22.49 -106.63 -79.21
C ARG A 353 22.64 -107.44 -80.49
N ARG A 354 22.86 -106.82 -81.65
CA ARG A 354 23.21 -107.52 -82.90
C ARG A 354 24.56 -108.23 -82.82
N ALA A 355 25.53 -107.69 -82.08
CA ALA A 355 26.81 -108.36 -81.81
C ALA A 355 26.67 -109.49 -80.77
N PHE A 356 25.72 -109.38 -79.86
CA PHE A 356 25.47 -110.27 -78.73
C PHE A 356 24.54 -111.43 -79.13
N GLU A 357 23.56 -111.18 -80.01
CA GLU A 357 22.80 -112.18 -80.77
C GLU A 357 23.72 -113.01 -81.68
N ARG A 358 24.84 -112.43 -82.15
CA ARG A 358 25.92 -113.19 -82.81
C ARG A 358 26.87 -113.93 -81.84
N ALA A 359 26.93 -113.53 -80.57
CA ALA A 359 27.95 -114.00 -79.61
C ALA A 359 27.40 -114.82 -78.42
N GLY A 360 26.09 -115.05 -78.31
CA GLY A 360 25.47 -115.87 -77.26
C GLY A 360 25.24 -115.10 -75.95
N GLY A 361 24.04 -114.54 -75.80
CA GLY A 361 23.76 -113.43 -74.88
C GLY A 361 23.33 -113.73 -73.44
N VAL A 362 23.61 -114.90 -72.87
CA VAL A 362 23.05 -115.26 -71.55
C VAL A 362 24.01 -114.95 -70.38
N ALA A 363 25.32 -114.95 -70.60
CA ALA A 363 26.31 -114.82 -69.52
C ALA A 363 26.61 -113.37 -69.05
N LEU A 364 26.05 -112.33 -69.69
CA LEU A 364 26.39 -110.92 -69.42
C LEU A 364 25.28 -110.15 -68.69
N GLN A 365 24.05 -110.68 -68.66
CA GLN A 365 22.93 -110.12 -67.89
C GLN A 365 23.16 -110.25 -66.38
N GLU A 366 23.75 -111.36 -65.94
CA GLU A 366 24.06 -111.59 -64.51
C GLU A 366 25.06 -110.56 -63.95
N ASN A 367 26.05 -110.13 -64.76
CA ASN A 367 27.05 -109.12 -64.34
C ASN A 367 26.48 -107.69 -64.22
N LEU A 368 25.42 -107.35 -64.96
CA LEU A 368 24.80 -106.02 -64.90
C LEU A 368 23.87 -105.87 -63.69
N GLU A 369 23.21 -106.95 -63.29
CA GLU A 369 22.38 -106.99 -62.08
C GLU A 369 23.23 -106.85 -60.81
N GLU A 370 24.46 -107.37 -60.81
CA GLU A 370 25.42 -107.16 -59.73
C GLU A 370 25.91 -105.71 -59.65
N GLN A 371 26.11 -105.04 -60.79
CA GLN A 371 26.48 -103.61 -60.82
C GLN A 371 25.35 -102.71 -60.31
N ALA A 372 24.10 -103.00 -60.67
CA ALA A 372 22.94 -102.23 -60.19
C ALA A 372 22.77 -102.31 -58.66
N ARG A 373 23.07 -103.46 -58.06
CA ARG A 373 23.05 -103.62 -56.59
C ARG A 373 24.15 -102.82 -55.90
N LEU A 374 25.34 -102.74 -56.50
CA LEU A 374 26.45 -101.95 -55.96
C LEU A 374 26.18 -100.43 -56.08
N GLU A 375 25.49 -99.99 -57.12
CA GLU A 375 25.11 -98.59 -57.29
C GLU A 375 23.98 -98.17 -56.32
N ALA A 376 22.99 -99.04 -56.10
CA ALA A 376 21.96 -98.82 -55.09
C ALA A 376 22.58 -98.66 -53.67
N ALA A 377 23.53 -99.54 -53.31
CA ALA A 377 24.24 -99.46 -52.03
C ALA A 377 25.10 -98.18 -51.89
N ARG A 378 25.59 -97.62 -52.99
CA ARG A 378 26.31 -96.32 -52.99
C ARG A 378 25.36 -95.14 -52.83
N ALA A 379 24.17 -95.21 -53.45
CA ALA A 379 23.16 -94.16 -53.31
C ALA A 379 22.62 -94.06 -51.87
N GLU A 380 22.40 -95.20 -51.20
CA GLU A 380 21.98 -95.21 -49.79
C GLU A 380 23.02 -94.60 -48.85
N ARG A 381 24.31 -94.84 -49.09
CA ARG A 381 25.40 -94.23 -48.32
C ARG A 381 25.45 -92.71 -48.49
N LEU A 382 25.30 -92.22 -49.73
CA LEU A 382 25.28 -90.79 -50.01
C LEU A 382 24.03 -90.09 -49.43
N ALA A 383 22.88 -90.78 -49.39
CA ALA A 383 21.67 -90.28 -48.74
C ALA A 383 21.87 -90.15 -47.21
N ALA A 384 22.46 -91.16 -46.57
CA ALA A 384 22.77 -91.13 -45.15
C ALA A 384 23.79 -90.01 -44.79
N GLU A 385 24.78 -89.77 -45.64
CA GLU A 385 25.74 -88.66 -45.47
C GLU A 385 25.05 -87.28 -45.62
N ALA A 386 24.10 -87.13 -46.55
CA ALA A 386 23.34 -85.90 -46.72
C ALA A 386 22.42 -85.60 -45.52
N GLU A 387 21.77 -86.62 -44.95
CA GLU A 387 20.96 -86.48 -43.74
C GLU A 387 21.81 -86.09 -42.52
N ALA A 388 22.99 -86.70 -42.36
CA ALA A 388 23.93 -86.32 -41.31
C ALA A 388 24.40 -84.86 -41.45
N ALA A 389 24.71 -84.42 -42.68
CA ALA A 389 25.11 -83.04 -42.96
C ALA A 389 23.98 -82.02 -42.70
N ALA A 390 22.72 -82.38 -42.98
CA ALA A 390 21.56 -81.54 -42.68
C ALA A 390 21.37 -81.34 -41.17
N LEU A 391 21.49 -82.42 -40.38
CA LEU A 391 21.40 -82.35 -38.92
C LEU A 391 22.53 -81.53 -38.29
N GLU A 392 23.76 -81.61 -38.81
CA GLU A 392 24.85 -80.74 -38.37
C GLU A 392 24.59 -79.26 -38.69
N LYS A 393 24.06 -78.97 -39.89
CA LYS A 393 23.73 -77.60 -40.29
C LYS A 393 22.64 -77.01 -39.39
N GLU A 394 21.60 -77.78 -39.08
CA GLU A 394 20.57 -77.35 -38.14
C GLU A 394 21.11 -77.07 -36.74
N ARG A 395 22.05 -77.89 -36.24
CA ARG A 395 22.71 -77.64 -34.96
C ARG A 395 23.47 -76.32 -34.98
N ARG A 396 24.26 -76.06 -36.04
CA ARG A 396 25.01 -74.80 -36.20
C ARG A 396 24.08 -73.59 -36.30
N ASP A 397 22.96 -73.71 -37.00
CA ASP A 397 21.99 -72.61 -37.13
C ASP A 397 21.27 -72.32 -35.80
N ARG A 398 20.94 -73.35 -35.00
CA ARG A 398 20.41 -73.17 -33.64
C ARG A 398 21.42 -72.50 -32.71
N GLU A 399 22.69 -72.89 -32.79
CA GLU A 399 23.76 -72.23 -32.02
C GLU A 399 23.98 -70.77 -32.43
N ARG A 400 23.93 -70.47 -33.74
CA ARG A 400 24.02 -69.09 -34.24
C ARG A 400 22.87 -68.23 -33.72
N ARG A 401 21.62 -68.69 -33.84
CA ARG A 401 20.44 -67.97 -33.31
C ARG A 401 20.53 -67.76 -31.81
N ARG A 402 21.06 -68.74 -31.06
CA ARG A 402 21.27 -68.61 -29.63
C ARG A 402 22.31 -67.52 -29.30
N ARG A 403 23.43 -67.48 -30.02
CA ARG A 403 24.46 -66.44 -29.84
C ARG A 403 23.94 -65.05 -30.19
N GLU A 404 23.22 -64.92 -31.30
CA GLU A 404 22.58 -63.67 -31.70
C GLU A 404 21.57 -63.20 -30.64
N ALA A 405 20.76 -64.11 -30.09
CA ALA A 405 19.85 -63.79 -28.99
C ALA A 405 20.60 -63.35 -27.72
N GLU A 406 21.67 -64.05 -27.33
CA GLU A 406 22.49 -63.68 -26.17
C GLU A 406 23.18 -62.32 -26.36
N GLU A 407 23.65 -61.99 -27.57
CA GLU A 407 24.21 -60.68 -27.90
C GLU A 407 23.17 -59.56 -27.87
N THR A 408 21.96 -59.80 -28.40
CA THR A 408 20.85 -58.82 -28.29
C THR A 408 20.44 -58.58 -26.83
N MET A 409 20.41 -59.62 -26.00
CA MET A 409 20.12 -59.46 -24.57
C MET A 409 21.22 -58.66 -23.86
N ARG A 410 22.50 -58.96 -24.12
CA ARG A 410 23.63 -58.19 -23.56
C ARG A 410 23.61 -56.73 -23.98
N THR A 411 23.29 -56.44 -25.24
CA THR A 411 23.21 -55.05 -25.73
C THR A 411 22.02 -54.30 -25.09
N LEU A 412 20.87 -54.97 -24.90
CA LEU A 412 19.74 -54.39 -24.17
C LEU A 412 20.07 -54.12 -22.70
N GLU A 413 20.74 -55.05 -22.02
CA GLU A 413 21.21 -54.87 -20.63
C GLU A 413 22.18 -53.69 -20.53
N GLN A 414 23.13 -53.55 -21.45
CA GLN A 414 24.04 -52.41 -21.52
C GLN A 414 23.29 -51.09 -21.75
N GLN A 415 22.28 -51.06 -22.62
CA GLN A 415 21.46 -49.86 -22.85
C GLN A 415 20.61 -49.48 -21.63
N ILE A 416 20.08 -50.48 -20.90
CA ILE A 416 19.34 -50.25 -19.66
C ILE A 416 20.28 -49.70 -18.59
N ALA A 417 21.46 -50.30 -18.41
CA ALA A 417 22.47 -49.84 -17.46
C ALA A 417 22.95 -48.41 -17.77
N ALA A 418 23.21 -48.09 -19.05
CA ALA A 418 23.57 -46.75 -19.48
C ALA A 418 22.47 -45.73 -19.15
N LYS A 419 21.20 -46.04 -19.46
CA LYS A 419 20.07 -45.17 -19.13
C LYS A 419 19.87 -45.00 -17.62
N GLN A 420 20.14 -46.02 -16.83
CA GLN A 420 20.09 -45.92 -15.36
C GLN A 420 21.22 -45.04 -14.82
N ALA A 421 22.43 -45.16 -15.37
CA ALA A 421 23.56 -44.30 -15.01
C ALA A 421 23.30 -42.83 -15.38
N GLU A 422 22.72 -42.56 -16.56
CA GLU A 422 22.31 -41.20 -16.96
C GLU A 422 21.26 -40.61 -16.02
N ARG A 423 20.27 -41.41 -15.60
CA ARG A 423 19.26 -40.98 -14.63
C ARG A 423 19.85 -40.71 -13.26
N ALA A 424 20.79 -41.54 -12.80
CA ALA A 424 21.50 -41.32 -11.54
C ALA A 424 22.33 -40.03 -11.59
N ALA A 425 23.11 -39.82 -12.65
CA ALA A 425 23.89 -38.60 -12.85
C ALA A 425 23.00 -37.34 -12.93
N ALA A 426 21.85 -37.43 -13.62
CA ALA A 426 20.88 -36.34 -13.66
C ALA A 426 20.25 -36.05 -12.30
N ALA A 427 19.96 -37.09 -11.50
CA ALA A 427 19.46 -36.93 -10.14
C ALA A 427 20.50 -36.26 -9.23
N GLU A 428 21.76 -36.69 -9.30
CA GLU A 428 22.87 -36.07 -8.57
C GLU A 428 23.05 -34.61 -8.96
N ALA A 429 23.07 -34.28 -10.26
CA ALA A 429 23.16 -32.90 -10.74
C ALA A 429 21.98 -32.04 -10.23
N ALA A 430 20.76 -32.60 -10.19
CA ALA A 430 19.60 -31.92 -9.63
C ALA A 430 19.73 -31.68 -8.12
N THR A 431 20.30 -32.64 -7.37
CA THR A 431 20.57 -32.45 -5.93
C THR A 431 21.63 -31.38 -5.68
N GLN A 432 22.69 -31.36 -6.49
CA GLN A 432 23.75 -30.35 -6.41
C GLN A 432 23.20 -28.96 -6.73
N LEU A 433 22.36 -28.83 -7.75
CA LEU A 433 21.72 -27.56 -8.09
C LEU A 433 20.79 -27.08 -6.98
N ARG A 434 20.01 -27.97 -6.36
CA ARG A 434 19.19 -27.62 -5.17
C ARG A 434 20.06 -27.18 -3.99
N ALA A 435 21.17 -27.87 -3.73
CA ALA A 435 22.12 -27.48 -2.68
C ALA A 435 22.74 -26.09 -2.96
N GLN A 436 23.10 -25.80 -4.21
CA GLN A 436 23.60 -24.47 -4.60
C GLN A 436 22.54 -23.38 -4.44
N MET A 437 21.29 -23.65 -4.83
CA MET A 437 20.19 -22.69 -4.66
C MET A 437 19.91 -22.41 -3.19
N THR A 438 19.87 -23.44 -2.33
CA THR A 438 19.68 -23.26 -0.89
C THR A 438 20.85 -22.52 -0.24
N ALA A 439 22.10 -22.79 -0.64
CA ALA A 439 23.27 -22.04 -0.20
C ALA A 439 23.21 -20.57 -0.64
N ALA A 440 22.80 -20.31 -1.89
CA ALA A 440 22.63 -18.95 -2.40
C ALA A 440 21.53 -18.18 -1.65
N GLU A 441 20.41 -18.84 -1.32
CA GLU A 441 19.35 -18.24 -0.50
C GLU A 441 19.82 -17.90 0.92
N GLN A 442 20.59 -18.79 1.56
CA GLN A 442 21.17 -18.55 2.87
C GLN A 442 22.17 -17.38 2.82
N ALA A 443 23.03 -17.33 1.80
CA ALA A 443 23.95 -16.22 1.59
C ALA A 443 23.21 -14.89 1.36
N ALA A 444 22.13 -14.89 0.60
CA ALA A 444 21.30 -13.70 0.38
C ALA A 444 20.61 -13.22 1.66
N LYS A 445 20.13 -14.15 2.51
CA LYS A 445 19.57 -13.82 3.83
C LYS A 445 20.63 -13.20 4.74
N ALA A 446 21.82 -13.80 4.82
CA ALA A 446 22.93 -13.26 5.60
C ALA A 446 23.35 -11.86 5.11
N ALA A 447 23.43 -11.65 3.79
CA ALA A 447 23.75 -10.33 3.22
C ALA A 447 22.70 -9.26 3.60
N ARG A 448 21.40 -9.61 3.60
CA ARG A 448 20.33 -8.70 4.04
C ARG A 448 20.42 -8.36 5.52
N GLU A 449 20.81 -9.32 6.37
CA GLU A 449 21.01 -9.06 7.79
C GLU A 449 22.20 -8.13 8.02
N VAL A 450 23.32 -8.36 7.33
CA VAL A 450 24.48 -7.45 7.35
C VAL A 450 24.07 -6.05 6.88
N GLU A 451 23.35 -5.92 5.77
CA GLU A 451 22.88 -4.62 5.28
C GLU A 451 21.93 -3.93 6.29
N LYS A 452 21.01 -4.68 6.92
CA LYS A 452 20.10 -4.16 7.95
C LYS A 452 20.88 -3.65 9.17
N THR A 453 21.90 -4.37 9.61
CA THR A 453 22.75 -3.94 10.73
C THR A 453 23.58 -2.71 10.35
N GLN A 454 24.10 -2.62 9.12
CA GLN A 454 24.80 -1.44 8.61
C GLN A 454 23.87 -0.23 8.53
N ARG A 455 22.65 -0.38 8.01
CA ARG A 455 21.64 0.71 7.98
C ARG A 455 21.30 1.20 9.38
N ARG A 456 21.16 0.29 10.37
CA ARG A 456 20.95 0.66 11.78
C ARG A 456 22.13 1.44 12.36
N ARG A 457 23.37 1.04 12.05
CA ARG A 457 24.59 1.77 12.45
C ARG A 457 24.62 3.16 11.83
N GLN A 458 24.39 3.27 10.52
CA GLN A 458 24.34 4.57 9.82
C GLN A 458 23.23 5.48 10.36
N GLN A 459 22.05 4.94 10.69
CA GLN A 459 20.97 5.71 11.32
C GLN A 459 21.37 6.17 12.73
N ALA A 460 22.02 5.31 13.51
CA ALA A 460 22.52 5.68 14.84
C ALA A 460 23.59 6.77 14.77
N GLU A 461 24.53 6.66 13.83
CA GLU A 461 25.55 7.68 13.54
C GLU A 461 24.92 9.00 13.08
N ALA A 462 23.94 8.97 12.18
CA ALA A 462 23.22 10.16 11.73
C ALA A 462 22.43 10.86 12.85
N LEU A 463 21.81 10.09 13.74
CA LEU A 463 21.14 10.64 14.93
C LEU A 463 22.16 11.21 15.92
N ALA A 464 23.32 10.57 16.07
CA ALA A 464 24.40 11.09 16.91
C ALA A 464 24.95 12.42 16.38
N THR A 465 25.16 12.54 15.06
CA THR A 465 25.61 13.80 14.43
C THR A 465 24.55 14.90 14.53
N GLN A 466 23.26 14.58 14.35
CA GLN A 466 22.18 15.55 14.57
C GLN A 466 22.14 16.04 16.01
N LYS A 467 22.26 15.14 17.00
CA LYS A 467 22.31 15.51 18.42
C LYS A 467 23.51 16.40 18.72
N ALA A 468 24.70 16.04 18.20
CA ALA A 468 25.89 16.86 18.35
C ALA A 468 25.72 18.25 17.74
N ALA A 469 25.13 18.36 16.54
CA ALA A 469 24.85 19.64 15.90
C ALA A 469 23.86 20.50 16.69
N VAL A 470 22.81 19.90 17.28
CA VAL A 470 21.87 20.63 18.15
C VAL A 470 22.56 21.12 19.43
N VAL A 471 23.44 20.30 20.02
CA VAL A 471 24.24 20.71 21.19
C VAL A 471 25.17 21.87 20.83
N GLU A 472 25.85 21.81 19.69
CA GLU A 472 26.68 22.92 19.20
C GLU A 472 25.85 24.19 18.92
N GLN A 473 24.67 24.08 18.30
CA GLN A 473 23.79 25.23 18.08
C GLN A 473 23.31 25.84 19.40
N ARG A 474 22.95 25.02 20.39
CA ARG A 474 22.59 25.49 21.72
C ARG A 474 23.77 26.16 22.41
N ARG A 475 24.97 25.62 22.24
CA ARG A 475 26.21 26.22 22.75
C ARG A 475 26.49 27.57 22.09
N ARG A 476 26.39 27.67 20.76
CA ARG A 476 26.56 28.94 20.03
C ARG A 476 25.54 29.98 20.45
N ARG A 477 24.25 29.62 20.54
CA ARG A 477 23.21 30.51 21.07
C ARG A 477 23.51 30.94 22.50
N PHE A 478 23.95 30.02 23.35
CA PHE A 478 24.32 30.35 24.72
C PHE A 478 25.53 31.30 24.76
N GLU A 479 26.52 31.11 23.90
CA GLU A 479 27.66 32.02 23.75
C GLU A 479 27.22 33.39 23.23
N GLU A 480 26.33 33.46 22.22
CA GLU A 480 25.71 34.70 21.72
C GLU A 480 24.89 35.43 22.80
N TYR A 481 24.15 34.71 23.66
CA TYR A 481 23.43 35.29 24.79
C TYR A 481 24.35 35.69 25.95
N ARG A 482 25.54 35.12 26.01
CA ARG A 482 26.55 35.39 27.02
C ARG A 482 27.52 36.50 26.58
N ASP A 483 27.56 36.84 25.30
CA ASP A 483 28.33 37.99 24.81
C ASP A 483 27.98 39.20 25.68
N PRO A 484 28.98 39.82 26.32
CA PRO A 484 28.73 40.87 27.28
C PRO A 484 27.99 42.00 26.57
N VAL A 485 26.81 42.34 27.09
CA VAL A 485 26.03 43.51 26.66
C VAL A 485 27.00 44.67 26.47
N GLU A 486 27.06 45.18 25.24
CA GLU A 486 27.94 46.30 24.87
C GLU A 486 27.80 47.41 25.92
N GLU A 487 28.91 47.99 26.38
CA GLU A 487 28.95 48.82 27.59
C GLU A 487 27.93 49.97 27.61
N ARG A 488 27.55 50.45 26.42
CA ARG A 488 26.51 51.46 26.16
C ARG A 488 25.09 51.08 26.58
N TYR A 489 24.77 49.79 26.78
CA TYR A 489 23.44 49.32 27.19
C TYR A 489 23.42 48.70 28.60
N LYS A 490 24.54 48.71 29.33
CA LYS A 490 24.64 48.19 30.72
C LYS A 490 23.70 48.90 31.71
N TRP A 491 23.26 50.13 31.43
CA TRP A 491 22.33 50.89 32.28
C TRP A 491 20.85 50.52 32.06
N LEU A 492 20.52 49.86 30.95
CA LEU A 492 19.16 49.43 30.59
C LEU A 492 18.80 48.05 31.16
N HIS A 493 19.80 47.25 31.51
CA HIS A 493 19.62 45.92 32.08
C HIS A 493 20.09 45.91 33.54
N ALA A 494 19.20 45.53 34.47
CA ALA A 494 19.58 45.32 35.86
C ALA A 494 20.73 44.30 35.94
N ALA A 495 21.75 44.59 36.76
CA ALA A 495 22.91 43.72 36.93
C ALA A 495 22.47 42.26 37.14
N PRO A 496 23.09 41.29 36.46
CA PRO A 496 22.75 39.88 36.65
C PRO A 496 22.97 39.54 38.13
N MET A 497 21.88 39.26 38.84
CA MET A 497 21.93 38.77 40.21
C MET A 497 22.83 37.53 40.21
N ALA A 498 23.99 37.62 40.85
CA ALA A 498 24.81 36.45 41.13
C ALA A 498 23.90 35.44 41.83
N GLY A 499 23.81 34.22 41.30
CA GLY A 499 22.85 33.18 41.71
C GLY A 499 23.01 32.66 43.14
N THR A 500 23.67 33.39 44.03
CA THR A 500 23.83 33.07 45.44
C THR A 500 22.71 33.61 46.32
N GLN A 501 21.79 34.43 45.81
CA GLN A 501 20.75 35.05 46.63
C GLN A 501 19.37 35.04 45.95
N ARG A 502 18.72 33.87 45.92
CA ARG A 502 17.26 33.77 46.10
C ARG A 502 16.85 32.32 46.36
N ALA A 503 16.09 32.16 47.43
CA ALA A 503 15.55 30.91 47.93
C ALA A 503 14.70 30.18 46.87
N PHE A 504 15.31 29.17 46.24
CA PHE A 504 14.62 28.01 45.68
C PHE A 504 15.33 26.75 46.23
N ASN A 505 15.39 26.65 47.56
CA ASN A 505 15.98 25.51 48.29
C ASN A 505 15.03 24.30 48.39
N ASN A 506 14.20 24.04 47.36
CA ASN A 506 13.34 22.85 47.28
C ASN A 506 13.74 21.87 46.17
N LEU A 507 14.89 22.09 45.53
CA LEU A 507 15.54 21.09 44.67
C LEU A 507 16.89 20.73 45.28
N ALA A 508 16.86 20.15 46.49
CA ALA A 508 17.98 19.35 46.96
C ALA A 508 18.07 18.12 46.05
N VAL A 509 18.89 18.23 45.00
CA VAL A 509 19.40 17.05 44.30
C VAL A 509 20.24 16.30 45.34
N PRO A 510 19.89 15.05 45.70
CA PRO A 510 20.73 14.30 46.62
C PRO A 510 22.11 14.12 45.99
N GLU A 511 23.14 14.42 46.77
CA GLU A 511 24.55 14.52 46.38
C GLU A 511 25.10 13.28 45.64
N GLY A 512 24.37 12.16 45.63
CA GLY A 512 24.72 10.94 44.89
C GLY A 512 24.45 10.94 43.38
N LYS A 513 23.63 11.85 42.82
CA LYS A 513 23.31 11.82 41.37
C LYS A 513 24.27 12.61 40.47
N ALA A 514 24.98 13.60 41.01
CA ALA A 514 26.03 14.29 40.26
C ALA A 514 27.23 13.36 40.00
N ALA A 515 27.54 12.45 40.93
CA ALA A 515 28.57 11.44 40.75
C ALA A 515 28.20 10.38 39.69
N MET A 516 26.93 9.94 39.62
CA MET A 516 26.51 8.97 38.59
C MET A 516 26.48 9.54 37.17
N LEU A 517 26.23 10.85 37.01
CA LEU A 517 26.28 11.48 35.68
C LEU A 517 27.72 11.74 35.20
N ALA A 518 28.68 11.88 36.12
CA ALA A 518 30.10 11.95 35.79
C ALA A 518 30.71 10.58 35.44
N SER A 519 30.11 9.46 35.87
CA SER A 519 30.60 8.11 35.57
C SER A 519 30.02 7.48 34.30
N MET A 520 29.13 8.16 33.57
CA MET A 520 28.61 7.69 32.26
C MET A 520 29.33 8.32 31.06
N THR A 521 30.44 9.03 31.28
CA THR A 521 31.31 9.61 30.24
C THR A 521 32.71 9.02 30.26
N LEU A 522 32.82 7.70 30.34
CA LEU A 522 34.00 6.92 29.94
C LEU A 522 33.56 5.76 29.05
#